data_AF-A0A3S5EJK4-F1
#
_entry.id   AF-A0A3S5EJK4-F1
#
_cell.length_a   1.000
_cell.length_b   1.000
_cell.length_c   1.000
_cell.angle_alpha   90.00
_cell.angle_beta   90.00
_cell.angle_gamma   90.00
#
_symmetry.space_group_name_H-M   'P 1'
#
loop_
_entity.id
_entity.type
_entity.pdbx_description
1 polymer ?
#
loop_
_entity_poly.entity_id
_entity_poly.type
_entity_poly.pdbx_seq_one_letter_code
_entity_poly.pdbx_strand_id
1 'polypeptide(L)'
;MSRSTAWLATMATLTCVTACASEPASHDTDGWSADGSEQAVAEVIDKVTTFPTRLDPRIWDGMQMKPDIREATLRVIDRIVADTGLELAIDGIDLFGSNASYEYDDASDFGVHVFVSSPSMTSGDLAAVLSVLNSEVEHRQANHVTFYGVPAEVTFHSERTGSYRPAPGIGQYSISEGRWVTTPVQQPDNFDRTQMAVDITGFIDKYNDLVSTYRQGKVGFDCSRFAALDDEMGAYRDAGFAEGLGSRSTQSLSYRALRRLNVSVPDMVDTVEDECTFVNESVAVR
;
A
#
# COMPACT_ATOMS: atom_id res chain seq x y z
N MET A 1 -16.91 32.43 85.51
CA MET A 1 -17.84 32.44 84.35
C MET A 1 -17.15 33.26 83.27
N SER A 2 -16.40 32.64 82.34
CA SER A 2 -16.85 32.18 81.00
C SER A 2 -17.34 33.39 80.16
N ARG A 3 -16.77 33.77 79.01
CA ARG A 3 -16.24 32.97 77.89
C ARG A 3 -15.16 33.69 77.07
N SER A 4 -14.29 32.88 76.50
CA SER A 4 -13.31 33.15 75.44
C SER A 4 -13.95 33.29 74.04
N THR A 5 -13.23 33.93 73.11
CA THR A 5 -13.28 33.69 71.65
C THR A 5 -12.02 34.36 71.05
N ALA A 6 -10.91 33.64 70.87
CA ALA A 6 -10.53 32.79 69.72
C ALA A 6 -10.28 33.59 68.42
N TRP A 7 -9.00 33.88 68.17
CA TRP A 7 -8.45 34.33 66.90
C TRP A 7 -8.24 33.11 65.98
N LEU A 8 -8.75 33.16 64.75
CA LEU A 8 -8.49 32.17 63.70
C LEU A 8 -7.25 32.61 62.90
N ALA A 9 -6.18 31.83 62.98
CA ALA A 9 -5.04 31.88 62.09
C ALA A 9 -5.27 30.91 60.93
N THR A 10 -5.30 31.43 59.70
CA THR A 10 -5.44 30.61 58.48
C THR A 10 -4.04 30.19 58.03
N MET A 11 -3.71 28.90 58.19
CA MET A 11 -2.54 28.27 57.58
C MET A 11 -2.79 28.08 56.08
N ALA A 12 -1.91 28.63 55.24
CA ALA A 12 -1.84 28.30 53.82
C ALA A 12 -0.95 27.05 53.65
N THR A 13 -1.56 25.92 53.31
CA THR A 13 -0.88 24.69 52.91
C THR A 13 -0.35 24.83 51.48
N LEU A 14 0.98 24.83 51.34
CA LEU A 14 1.68 24.80 50.06
C LEU A 14 1.80 23.35 49.59
N THR A 15 0.96 22.93 48.66
CA THR A 15 1.05 21.63 47.98
C THR A 15 2.07 21.72 46.85
N CYS A 16 3.25 21.10 47.04
CA CYS A 16 4.19 20.83 45.96
C CYS A 16 3.58 19.79 45.00
N VAL A 17 3.22 20.22 43.80
CA VAL A 17 2.90 19.32 42.69
C VAL A 17 4.21 19.05 41.95
N THR A 18 4.72 17.83 42.08
CA THR A 18 5.80 17.30 41.24
C THR A 18 5.28 17.16 39.82
N ALA A 19 5.67 18.08 38.94
CA ALA A 19 5.46 17.93 37.51
C ALA A 19 6.47 16.90 36.98
N CYS A 20 6.01 15.68 36.70
CA CYS A 20 6.67 14.82 35.74
C CYS A 20 6.47 15.46 34.37
N ALA A 21 7.45 16.19 33.89
CA ALA A 21 7.52 16.59 32.49
C ALA A 21 7.82 15.32 31.68
N SER A 22 6.78 14.68 31.15
CA SER A 22 6.92 13.86 29.95
C SER A 22 7.33 14.82 28.84
N GLU A 23 8.54 14.67 28.31
CA GLU A 23 8.92 15.34 27.07
C GLU A 23 7.85 14.99 26.01
N PRO A 24 7.29 15.96 25.29
CA PRO A 24 6.50 15.63 24.13
C PRO A 24 7.44 14.95 23.14
N ALA A 25 7.10 13.73 22.76
CA ALA A 25 7.70 13.07 21.61
C ALA A 25 7.79 14.10 20.49
N SER A 26 9.00 14.34 19.99
CA SER A 26 9.21 15.21 18.85
C SER A 26 8.41 14.64 17.69
N HIS A 27 7.22 15.19 17.46
CA HIS A 27 6.46 14.92 16.26
C HIS A 27 7.31 15.38 15.10
N ASP A 28 7.86 14.39 14.44
CA ASP A 28 8.73 14.49 13.29
C ASP A 28 8.03 15.31 12.18
N THR A 29 8.61 16.45 11.84
CA THR A 29 7.96 17.52 11.06
C THR A 29 7.90 17.26 9.56
N ASP A 30 8.54 16.19 9.09
CA ASP A 30 8.73 15.90 7.67
C ASP A 30 7.79 14.77 7.19
N GLY A 31 7.06 14.13 8.11
CA GLY A 31 5.95 13.22 7.79
C GLY A 31 6.33 11.82 7.31
N TRP A 32 7.59 11.40 7.43
CA TRP A 32 8.02 10.05 6.99
C TRP A 32 7.86 8.98 8.05
N SER A 33 7.94 9.30 9.35
CA SER A 33 7.87 8.27 10.38
C SER A 33 6.51 7.55 10.42
N ALA A 34 6.55 6.23 10.53
CA ALA A 34 5.38 5.40 10.69
C ALA A 34 4.94 5.33 12.17
N ASP A 35 3.65 5.47 12.42
CA ASP A 35 3.05 5.35 13.75
C ASP A 35 3.02 3.88 14.19
N GLY A 36 4.00 3.52 15.04
CA GLY A 36 4.12 2.21 15.67
C GLY A 36 3.39 2.07 17.00
N SER A 37 2.51 3.00 17.36
CA SER A 37 1.74 2.88 18.61
C SER A 37 0.85 1.64 18.60
N GLU A 38 0.65 1.03 19.77
CA GLU A 38 -0.23 -0.14 19.93
C GLU A 38 -1.64 0.12 19.36
N GLN A 39 -2.13 1.36 19.51
CA GLN A 39 -3.42 1.76 18.96
C GLN A 39 -3.42 1.76 17.43
N ALA A 40 -2.44 2.41 16.78
CA ALA A 40 -2.36 2.45 15.32
C ALA A 40 -2.24 1.04 14.71
N VAL A 41 -1.39 0.20 15.32
CA VAL A 41 -1.21 -1.20 14.91
C VAL A 41 -2.51 -1.99 15.07
N ALA A 42 -3.20 -1.87 16.20
CA ALA A 42 -4.47 -2.57 16.41
C ALA A 42 -5.57 -2.11 15.43
N GLU A 43 -5.67 -0.80 15.18
CA GLU A 43 -6.65 -0.24 14.25
C GLU A 43 -6.40 -0.68 12.80
N VAL A 44 -5.15 -0.70 12.34
CA VAL A 44 -4.85 -1.13 10.97
C VAL A 44 -5.07 -2.63 10.80
N ILE A 45 -4.74 -3.45 11.80
CA ILE A 45 -5.01 -4.90 11.79
C ILE A 45 -6.51 -5.16 11.67
N ASP A 46 -7.34 -4.45 12.44
CA ASP A 46 -8.79 -4.64 12.39
C ASP A 46 -9.36 -4.30 11.01
N LYS A 47 -8.88 -3.20 10.41
CA LYS A 47 -9.26 -2.80 9.04
C LYS A 47 -8.88 -3.84 8.00
N VAL A 48 -7.65 -4.37 8.02
CA VAL A 48 -7.18 -5.29 6.97
C VAL A 48 -7.67 -6.73 7.13
N THR A 49 -8.24 -7.09 8.29
CA THR A 49 -8.77 -8.44 8.58
C THR A 49 -10.30 -8.48 8.61
N THR A 50 -10.96 -7.42 8.16
CA THR A 50 -12.42 -7.36 8.03
C THR A 50 -12.81 -7.48 6.57
N PHE A 51 -13.37 -8.63 6.19
CA PHE A 51 -13.65 -8.94 4.78
C PHE A 51 -15.13 -8.86 4.43
N PRO A 52 -15.48 -8.32 3.24
CA PRO A 52 -16.83 -8.39 2.72
C PRO A 52 -17.21 -9.82 2.29
N THR A 53 -18.50 -10.13 2.36
CA THR A 53 -19.05 -11.43 1.93
C THR A 53 -19.62 -11.42 0.50
N ARG A 54 -19.63 -10.26 -0.14
CA ARG A 54 -20.06 -10.03 -1.53
C ARG A 54 -18.96 -9.26 -2.27
N LEU A 55 -18.86 -9.44 -3.58
CA LEU A 55 -17.99 -8.63 -4.43
C LEU A 55 -18.34 -7.14 -4.31
N ASP A 56 -17.37 -6.27 -4.67
CA ASP A 56 -17.51 -4.83 -4.52
C ASP A 56 -18.73 -4.29 -5.26
N PRO A 57 -19.79 -3.83 -4.55
CA PRO A 57 -21.01 -3.36 -5.20
C PRO A 57 -20.78 -2.06 -5.97
N ARG A 58 -19.62 -1.40 -5.84
CA ARG A 58 -19.23 -0.29 -6.72
C ARG A 58 -18.97 -0.79 -8.15
N ILE A 59 -18.40 -1.98 -8.30
CA ILE A 59 -17.96 -2.57 -9.58
C ILE A 59 -18.94 -3.65 -10.10
N TRP A 60 -19.54 -4.41 -9.20
CA TRP A 60 -20.26 -5.64 -9.51
C TRP A 60 -21.76 -5.55 -9.20
N ASP A 61 -22.58 -6.17 -10.05
CA ASP A 61 -23.94 -6.58 -9.76
C ASP A 61 -23.98 -8.11 -9.67
N GLY A 62 -23.93 -8.64 -8.44
CA GLY A 62 -23.68 -10.05 -8.19
C GLY A 62 -22.32 -10.47 -8.75
N MET A 63 -22.32 -11.32 -9.77
CA MET A 63 -21.10 -11.81 -10.46
C MET A 63 -20.86 -11.09 -11.80
N GLN A 64 -21.68 -10.10 -12.16
CA GLN A 64 -21.57 -9.39 -13.42
C GLN A 64 -20.92 -8.02 -13.19
N MET A 65 -19.85 -7.71 -13.92
CA MET A 65 -19.30 -6.35 -13.90
C MET A 65 -20.32 -5.39 -14.49
N LYS A 66 -20.52 -4.24 -13.83
CA LYS A 66 -21.44 -3.23 -14.33
C LYS A 66 -20.99 -2.73 -15.72
N PRO A 67 -21.90 -2.60 -16.70
CA PRO A 67 -21.52 -2.23 -18.07
C PRO A 67 -20.80 -0.88 -18.18
N ASP A 68 -21.21 0.10 -17.38
CA ASP A 68 -20.62 1.44 -17.33
C ASP A 68 -19.15 1.44 -16.86
N ILE A 69 -18.82 0.63 -15.85
CA ILE A 69 -17.44 0.39 -15.40
C ILE A 69 -16.61 -0.18 -16.55
N ARG A 70 -17.11 -1.24 -17.18
CA ARG A 70 -16.41 -1.93 -18.28
C ARG A 70 -16.15 -0.96 -19.43
N GLU A 71 -17.18 -0.27 -19.90
CA GLU A 71 -17.06 0.68 -21.01
C GLU A 71 -16.14 1.86 -20.69
N ALA A 72 -16.20 2.39 -19.46
CA ALA A 72 -15.30 3.47 -19.04
C ALA A 72 -13.85 3.01 -19.00
N THR A 73 -13.61 1.78 -18.52
CA THR A 73 -12.27 1.17 -18.48
C THR A 73 -11.69 1.03 -19.88
N LEU A 74 -12.45 0.45 -20.81
CA LEU A 74 -12.02 0.28 -22.20
C LEU A 74 -11.67 1.63 -22.85
N ARG A 75 -12.52 2.65 -22.68
CA ARG A 75 -12.25 3.99 -23.23
C ARG A 75 -10.99 4.64 -22.64
N VAL A 76 -10.72 4.46 -21.36
CA VAL A 76 -9.51 4.99 -20.71
C VAL A 76 -8.27 4.31 -21.27
N ILE A 77 -8.30 2.99 -21.44
CA ILE A 77 -7.18 2.23 -22.01
C ILE A 77 -6.93 2.63 -23.45
N ASP A 78 -7.98 2.68 -24.29
CA ASP A 78 -7.86 3.09 -25.69
C ASP A 78 -7.22 4.48 -25.81
N ARG A 79 -7.62 5.42 -24.94
CA ARG A 79 -7.04 6.76 -24.89
C ARG A 79 -5.56 6.71 -24.49
N ILE A 80 -5.20 6.01 -23.41
CA ILE A 80 -3.80 5.91 -22.95
C ILE A 80 -2.93 5.33 -24.07
N VAL A 81 -3.38 4.23 -24.71
CA VAL A 81 -2.66 3.60 -25.82
C VAL A 81 -2.50 4.56 -27.00
N ALA A 82 -3.56 5.27 -27.40
CA ALA A 82 -3.49 6.26 -28.47
C ALA A 82 -2.51 7.41 -28.15
N ASP A 83 -2.51 7.90 -26.91
CA ASP A 83 -1.65 9.00 -26.45
C ASP A 83 -0.16 8.61 -26.44
N THR A 84 0.18 7.31 -26.41
CA THR A 84 1.58 6.86 -26.50
C THR A 84 2.21 7.15 -27.87
N GLY A 85 1.40 7.21 -28.94
CA GLY A 85 1.88 7.27 -30.32
C GLY A 85 2.59 6.00 -30.82
N LEU A 86 2.57 4.92 -30.04
CA LEU A 86 3.17 3.63 -30.41
C LEU A 86 2.16 2.74 -31.14
N GLU A 87 2.64 1.91 -32.07
CA GLU A 87 1.85 0.86 -32.68
C GLU A 87 1.74 -0.33 -31.71
N LEU A 88 0.71 -0.28 -30.85
CA LEU A 88 0.39 -1.32 -29.87
C LEU A 88 -0.92 -2.02 -30.24
N ALA A 89 -0.90 -3.34 -30.18
CA ALA A 89 -2.11 -4.18 -30.20
C ALA A 89 -2.47 -4.57 -28.76
N ILE A 90 -3.73 -4.41 -28.38
CA ILE A 90 -4.22 -4.85 -27.06
C ILE A 90 -4.59 -6.34 -27.17
N ASP A 91 -3.81 -7.18 -26.49
CA ASP A 91 -4.02 -8.62 -26.46
C ASP A 91 -5.06 -9.03 -25.40
N GLY A 92 -5.22 -8.22 -24.35
CA GLY A 92 -6.24 -8.44 -23.33
C GLY A 92 -6.24 -7.40 -22.23
N ILE A 93 -7.38 -7.26 -21.57
CA ILE A 93 -7.56 -6.34 -20.44
C ILE A 93 -8.22 -7.13 -19.32
N ASP A 94 -7.56 -7.20 -18.19
CA ASP A 94 -7.97 -8.01 -17.06
C ASP A 94 -8.04 -7.19 -15.77
N LEU A 95 -8.98 -7.54 -14.90
CA LEU A 95 -9.03 -7.09 -13.52
C LEU A 95 -8.44 -8.17 -12.61
N PHE A 96 -7.46 -7.78 -11.80
CA PHE A 96 -6.83 -8.60 -10.77
C PHE A 96 -6.97 -7.94 -9.39
N GLY A 97 -6.48 -8.63 -8.36
CA GLY A 97 -6.38 -8.08 -7.01
C GLY A 97 -7.70 -8.06 -6.24
N SER A 98 -7.73 -7.26 -5.18
CA SER A 98 -8.82 -7.23 -4.19
C SER A 98 -10.19 -6.98 -4.78
N ASN A 99 -10.29 -6.14 -5.82
CA ASN A 99 -11.56 -5.79 -6.46
C ASN A 99 -12.06 -6.85 -7.46
N ALA A 100 -11.24 -7.82 -7.83
CA ALA A 100 -11.65 -9.06 -8.49
C ALA A 100 -11.97 -10.18 -7.48
N SER A 101 -11.96 -9.90 -6.17
CA SER A 101 -12.11 -10.90 -5.12
C SER A 101 -12.96 -10.42 -3.93
N TYR A 102 -12.94 -11.16 -2.81
CA TYR A 102 -13.64 -10.80 -1.57
C TYR A 102 -12.73 -10.09 -0.57
N GLU A 103 -11.60 -9.55 -1.05
CA GLU A 103 -10.56 -8.95 -0.22
C GLU A 103 -10.48 -7.43 -0.42
N TYR A 104 -11.52 -6.79 -0.97
CA TYR A 104 -11.57 -5.34 -1.12
C TYR A 104 -12.06 -4.63 0.15
N ASP A 105 -11.72 -3.35 0.24
CA ASP A 105 -12.27 -2.37 1.17
C ASP A 105 -12.23 -0.96 0.56
N ASP A 106 -12.41 0.06 1.39
CA ASP A 106 -12.44 1.46 0.98
C ASP A 106 -11.10 1.96 0.42
N ALA A 107 -10.00 1.29 0.76
CA ALA A 107 -8.65 1.61 0.30
C ALA A 107 -8.17 0.68 -0.84
N SER A 108 -9.05 -0.14 -1.42
CA SER A 108 -8.70 -0.95 -2.59
C SER A 108 -8.76 -0.15 -3.90
N ASP A 109 -7.81 -0.41 -4.77
CA ASP A 109 -7.71 0.10 -6.13
C ASP A 109 -8.48 -0.77 -7.14
N PHE A 110 -8.86 -0.15 -8.25
CA PHE A 110 -9.34 -0.83 -9.44
C PHE A 110 -8.12 -1.22 -10.30
N GLY A 111 -7.44 -2.30 -9.90
CA GLY A 111 -6.20 -2.80 -10.50
C GLY A 111 -6.39 -3.45 -11.87
N VAL A 112 -6.27 -2.65 -12.93
CA VAL A 112 -6.45 -3.04 -14.33
C VAL A 112 -5.12 -3.37 -14.96
N HIS A 113 -5.00 -4.59 -15.47
CA HIS A 113 -3.81 -5.07 -16.18
C HIS A 113 -4.09 -5.15 -17.68
N VAL A 114 -3.30 -4.42 -18.47
CA VAL A 114 -3.42 -4.35 -19.93
C VAL A 114 -2.25 -5.09 -20.55
N PHE A 115 -2.54 -6.14 -21.32
CA PHE A 115 -1.54 -6.90 -22.06
C PHE A 115 -1.49 -6.40 -23.49
N VAL A 116 -0.31 -6.00 -23.93
CA VAL A 116 -0.09 -5.42 -25.26
C VAL A 116 1.08 -6.09 -25.97
N SER A 117 0.99 -6.11 -27.30
CA SER A 117 2.08 -6.51 -28.19
C SER A 117 2.38 -5.39 -29.19
N SER A 118 3.58 -5.41 -29.76
CA SER A 118 3.98 -4.48 -30.81
C SER A 118 4.58 -5.25 -31.99
N PRO A 119 4.20 -4.95 -33.24
CA PRO A 119 4.81 -5.57 -34.41
C PRO A 119 6.26 -5.11 -34.63
N SER A 120 6.67 -3.97 -34.04
CA SER A 120 7.99 -3.37 -34.24
C SER A 120 8.99 -3.61 -33.11
N MET A 121 8.57 -4.23 -32.01
CA MET A 121 9.42 -4.44 -30.82
C MET A 121 9.36 -5.89 -30.37
N THR A 122 10.46 -6.38 -29.81
CA THR A 122 10.44 -7.64 -29.05
C THR A 122 9.70 -7.43 -27.73
N SER A 123 9.21 -8.50 -27.10
CA SER A 123 8.56 -8.40 -25.77
C SER A 123 9.48 -7.80 -24.70
N GLY A 124 10.79 -8.01 -24.81
CA GLY A 124 11.79 -7.44 -23.90
C GLY A 124 12.00 -5.94 -24.10
N ASP A 125 12.14 -5.50 -25.36
CA ASP A 125 12.26 -4.06 -25.66
C ASP A 125 10.96 -3.32 -25.29
N LEU A 126 9.81 -3.94 -25.57
CA LEU A 126 8.51 -3.40 -25.19
C LEU A 126 8.37 -3.32 -23.67
N ALA A 127 8.84 -4.31 -22.91
CA ALA A 127 8.81 -4.25 -21.44
C ALA A 127 9.54 -3.03 -20.88
N ALA A 128 10.71 -2.68 -21.45
CA ALA A 128 11.47 -1.50 -21.04
C ALA A 128 10.71 -0.19 -21.34
N VAL A 129 10.06 -0.09 -22.50
CA VAL A 129 9.22 1.06 -22.87
C VAL A 129 7.99 1.16 -21.96
N LEU A 130 7.34 0.03 -21.69
CA LEU A 130 6.15 -0.02 -20.83
C LEU A 130 6.47 0.31 -19.37
N SER A 131 7.68 0.02 -18.89
CA SER A 131 8.11 0.45 -17.55
C SER A 131 8.05 1.98 -17.40
N VAL A 132 8.54 2.73 -18.40
CA VAL A 132 8.45 4.20 -18.40
C VAL A 132 7.00 4.67 -18.52
N LEU A 133 6.20 4.02 -19.39
CA LEU A 133 4.77 4.32 -19.52
C LEU A 133 4.03 4.13 -18.18
N ASN A 134 4.31 3.03 -17.48
CA ASN A 134 3.68 2.72 -16.21
C ASN A 134 4.00 3.79 -15.15
N SER A 135 5.26 4.23 -15.04
CA SER A 135 5.62 5.34 -14.14
C SER A 135 4.90 6.65 -14.48
N GLU A 136 4.77 6.98 -15.77
CA GLU A 136 4.02 8.16 -16.21
C GLU A 136 2.51 8.05 -15.94
N VAL A 137 1.95 6.86 -16.15
CA VAL A 137 0.53 6.57 -15.89
C VAL A 137 0.26 6.66 -14.39
N GLU A 138 1.08 6.03 -13.56
CA GLU A 138 1.00 6.07 -12.11
C GLU A 138 1.10 7.51 -11.60
N HIS A 139 2.08 8.29 -12.06
CA HIS A 139 2.23 9.69 -11.66
C HIS A 139 1.00 10.53 -12.00
N ARG A 140 0.38 10.31 -13.17
CA ARG A 140 -0.85 11.00 -13.57
C ARG A 140 -2.08 10.48 -12.84
N GLN A 141 -2.07 9.24 -12.38
CA GLN A 141 -3.19 8.62 -11.68
C GLN A 141 -3.20 8.92 -10.18
N ALA A 142 -2.02 9.10 -9.57
CA ALA A 142 -1.84 9.36 -8.16
C ALA A 142 -2.78 10.49 -7.69
N ASN A 143 -3.88 10.10 -7.04
CA ASN A 143 -4.95 10.97 -6.53
C ASN A 143 -5.85 11.69 -7.57
N HIS A 144 -5.82 11.34 -8.86
CA HIS A 144 -6.55 12.08 -9.90
C HIS A 144 -7.58 11.27 -10.69
N VAL A 145 -7.51 9.93 -10.73
CA VAL A 145 -8.42 9.11 -11.54
C VAL A 145 -9.18 8.12 -10.65
N THR A 146 -10.51 8.23 -10.65
CA THR A 146 -11.39 7.29 -9.93
C THR A 146 -12.51 6.77 -10.84
N PHE A 147 -12.88 5.50 -10.69
CA PHE A 147 -14.11 4.92 -11.23
C PHE A 147 -15.12 4.76 -10.09
N TYR A 148 -16.18 5.56 -10.09
CA TYR A 148 -17.20 5.54 -9.02
C TYR A 148 -16.60 5.69 -7.61
N GLY A 149 -15.56 6.52 -7.48
CA GLY A 149 -14.86 6.74 -6.21
C GLY A 149 -13.83 5.67 -5.84
N VAL A 150 -13.57 4.68 -6.71
CA VAL A 150 -12.47 3.71 -6.57
C VAL A 150 -11.25 4.22 -7.33
N PRO A 151 -10.07 4.41 -6.71
CA PRO A 151 -8.85 4.79 -7.41
C PRO A 151 -8.55 3.80 -8.54
N ALA A 152 -8.26 4.30 -9.74
CA ALA A 152 -7.89 3.45 -10.87
C ALA A 152 -6.37 3.30 -10.92
N GLU A 153 -5.90 2.06 -11.00
CA GLU A 153 -4.50 1.74 -11.27
C GLU A 153 -4.43 0.94 -12.56
N VAL A 154 -3.73 1.46 -13.57
CA VAL A 154 -3.60 0.81 -14.87
C VAL A 154 -2.14 0.45 -15.11
N THR A 155 -1.87 -0.84 -15.25
CA THR A 155 -0.51 -1.34 -15.51
C THR A 155 -0.46 -2.06 -16.85
N PHE A 156 0.49 -1.68 -17.71
CA PHE A 156 0.73 -2.29 -19.00
C PHE A 156 1.82 -3.35 -18.93
N HIS A 157 1.60 -4.47 -19.62
CA HIS A 157 2.48 -5.64 -19.66
C HIS A 157 2.72 -6.07 -21.11
N SER A 158 3.96 -6.42 -21.46
CA SER A 158 4.30 -6.97 -22.78
C SER A 158 4.03 -8.48 -22.89
N GLU A 159 3.77 -9.15 -21.76
CA GLU A 159 3.43 -10.57 -21.69
C GLU A 159 2.67 -10.95 -20.41
N ARG A 160 1.99 -12.10 -20.45
CA ARG A 160 1.35 -12.71 -19.27
C ARG A 160 2.35 -13.58 -18.51
N THR A 161 3.06 -12.97 -17.57
CA THR A 161 3.98 -13.67 -16.65
C THR A 161 3.22 -14.62 -15.71
N GLY A 162 3.96 -15.43 -14.94
CA GLY A 162 3.38 -16.42 -14.01
C GLY A 162 2.35 -15.82 -13.03
N SER A 163 2.62 -14.62 -12.52
CA SER A 163 1.77 -13.91 -11.55
C SER A 163 0.42 -13.45 -12.13
N TYR A 164 0.29 -13.41 -13.46
CA TYR A 164 -0.94 -13.03 -14.17
C TYR A 164 -1.63 -14.21 -14.85
N ARG A 165 -1.19 -15.44 -14.55
CA ARG A 165 -1.87 -16.65 -15.02
C ARG A 165 -3.03 -17.00 -14.10
N PRO A 166 -4.13 -17.56 -14.65
CA PRO A 166 -5.26 -18.00 -13.84
C PRO A 166 -4.82 -19.02 -12.78
N ALA A 167 -5.20 -18.77 -11.53
CA ALA A 167 -4.93 -19.65 -10.41
C ALA A 167 -6.24 -19.95 -9.66
N PRO A 168 -6.53 -21.21 -9.30
CA PRO A 168 -7.77 -21.57 -8.63
C PRO A 168 -8.05 -20.72 -7.39
N GLY A 169 -9.25 -20.13 -7.34
CA GLY A 169 -9.71 -19.33 -6.21
C GLY A 169 -9.23 -17.88 -6.18
N ILE A 170 -8.27 -17.52 -7.03
CA ILE A 170 -7.86 -16.12 -7.25
C ILE A 170 -8.73 -15.56 -8.37
N GLY A 171 -9.56 -14.58 -8.03
CA GLY A 171 -10.45 -13.95 -9.00
C GLY A 171 -9.67 -13.27 -10.12
N GLN A 172 -10.02 -13.59 -11.36
CA GLN A 172 -9.49 -12.94 -12.56
C GLN A 172 -10.63 -12.74 -13.54
N TYR A 173 -10.90 -11.48 -13.87
CA TYR A 173 -11.96 -11.12 -14.80
C TYR A 173 -11.38 -10.50 -16.07
N SER A 174 -11.73 -11.04 -17.23
CA SER A 174 -11.38 -10.40 -18.49
C SER A 174 -12.39 -9.27 -18.77
N ILE A 175 -11.93 -8.04 -18.62
CA ILE A 175 -12.70 -6.84 -18.96
C ILE A 175 -12.91 -6.79 -20.48
N SER A 176 -11.88 -7.08 -21.28
CA SER A 176 -11.99 -7.11 -22.74
C SER A 176 -13.04 -8.10 -23.23
N GLU A 177 -13.14 -9.28 -22.61
CA GLU A 177 -14.12 -10.31 -23.00
C GLU A 177 -15.44 -10.26 -22.21
N GLY A 178 -15.50 -9.48 -21.13
CA GLY A 178 -16.70 -9.33 -20.31
C GLY A 178 -17.08 -10.60 -19.52
N ARG A 179 -16.10 -11.42 -19.13
CA ARG A 179 -16.34 -12.69 -18.43
C ARG A 179 -15.24 -13.03 -17.41
N TRP A 180 -15.57 -13.86 -16.44
CA TRP A 180 -14.58 -14.45 -15.53
C TRP A 180 -13.65 -15.39 -16.31
N VAL A 181 -12.35 -15.22 -16.08
CA VAL A 181 -11.32 -16.20 -16.45
C VAL A 181 -11.20 -17.23 -15.33
N THR A 182 -11.14 -16.76 -14.08
CA THR A 182 -11.31 -17.57 -12.87
C THR A 182 -12.25 -16.86 -11.91
N THR A 183 -13.28 -17.57 -11.46
CA THR A 183 -14.26 -17.06 -10.50
C THR A 183 -13.62 -16.97 -9.10
N PRO A 184 -13.79 -15.84 -8.38
CA PRO A 184 -13.27 -15.70 -7.03
C PRO A 184 -13.98 -16.63 -6.06
N VAL A 185 -13.23 -17.14 -5.09
CA VAL A 185 -13.77 -17.82 -3.91
C VAL A 185 -13.39 -17.02 -2.67
N GLN A 186 -14.19 -17.12 -1.62
CA GLN A 186 -13.79 -16.58 -0.32
C GLN A 186 -12.59 -17.37 0.18
N GLN A 187 -11.47 -16.69 0.39
CA GLN A 187 -10.27 -17.32 0.91
C GLN A 187 -10.47 -17.67 2.40
N PRO A 188 -9.91 -18.79 2.87
CA PRO A 188 -9.89 -19.10 4.29
C PRO A 188 -9.06 -18.06 5.05
N ASP A 189 -9.45 -17.79 6.29
CA ASP A 189 -8.73 -16.89 7.17
C ASP A 189 -7.52 -17.63 7.76
N ASN A 190 -6.35 -17.44 7.14
CA ASN A 190 -5.07 -18.07 7.52
C ASN A 190 -4.15 -17.07 8.23
N PHE A 191 -4.72 -16.22 9.10
CA PHE A 191 -3.98 -15.16 9.78
C PHE A 191 -4.10 -15.27 11.30
N ASP A 192 -3.06 -14.80 11.99
CA ASP A 192 -3.04 -14.60 13.44
C ASP A 192 -2.80 -13.12 13.74
N ARG A 193 -3.82 -12.43 14.26
CA ARG A 193 -3.74 -11.00 14.60
C ARG A 193 -2.62 -10.69 15.60
N THR A 194 -2.28 -11.62 16.48
CA THR A 194 -1.18 -11.46 17.46
C THR A 194 0.16 -11.47 16.75
N GLN A 195 0.38 -12.42 15.85
CA GLN A 195 1.60 -12.49 15.05
C GLN A 195 1.71 -11.29 14.10
N MET A 196 0.60 -10.87 13.49
CA MET A 196 0.57 -9.66 12.67
C MET A 196 1.04 -8.43 13.46
N ALA A 197 0.58 -8.25 14.70
CA ALA A 197 1.02 -7.12 15.53
C ALA A 197 2.54 -7.14 15.79
N VAL A 198 3.10 -8.32 16.04
CA VAL A 198 4.55 -8.50 16.20
C VAL A 198 5.29 -8.13 14.92
N ASP A 199 4.86 -8.68 13.78
CA ASP A 199 5.54 -8.51 12.50
C ASP A 199 5.47 -7.07 12.00
N ILE A 200 4.28 -6.45 12.06
CA ILE A 200 4.06 -5.05 11.68
C ILE A 200 4.92 -4.12 12.54
N THR A 201 4.91 -4.30 13.86
CA THR A 201 5.74 -3.48 14.78
C THR A 201 7.22 -3.65 14.46
N GLY A 202 7.68 -4.87 14.20
CA GLY A 202 9.07 -5.13 13.83
C GLY A 202 9.50 -4.42 12.55
N PHE A 203 8.66 -4.38 11.51
CA PHE A 203 8.95 -3.64 10.29
C PHE A 203 8.89 -2.11 10.50
N ILE A 204 7.93 -1.61 11.28
CA ILE A 204 7.85 -0.19 11.63
C ILE A 204 9.11 0.26 12.38
N ASP A 205 9.58 -0.51 13.34
CA ASP A 205 10.77 -0.20 14.13
C ASP A 205 12.03 -0.14 13.25
N LYS A 206 12.22 -1.14 12.37
CA LYS A 206 13.31 -1.16 11.39
C LYS A 206 13.28 0.06 10.47
N TYR A 207 12.10 0.36 9.93
CA TYR A 207 11.89 1.50 9.05
C TYR A 207 12.21 2.82 9.76
N ASN A 208 11.63 3.05 10.93
CA ASN A 208 11.81 4.29 11.69
C ASN A 208 13.28 4.47 12.16
N ASP A 209 13.96 3.39 12.52
CA ASP A 209 15.40 3.43 12.85
C ASP A 209 16.26 3.79 11.63
N LEU A 210 15.97 3.23 10.45
CA LEU A 210 16.64 3.59 9.20
C LEU A 210 16.45 5.06 8.85
N VAL A 211 15.19 5.55 8.89
CA VAL A 211 14.87 6.96 8.63
C VAL A 211 15.56 7.88 9.64
N SER A 212 15.53 7.54 10.93
CA SER A 212 16.20 8.30 11.99
C SER A 212 17.71 8.38 11.76
N THR A 213 18.34 7.24 11.42
CA THR A 213 19.78 7.16 11.14
C THR A 213 20.14 7.99 9.92
N TYR A 214 19.38 7.87 8.82
CA TYR A 214 19.58 8.66 7.61
C TYR A 214 19.50 10.16 7.89
N ARG A 215 18.52 10.61 8.67
CA ARG A 215 18.38 12.04 9.02
C ARG A 215 19.54 12.58 9.85
N GLN A 216 20.09 11.77 10.75
CA GLN A 216 21.25 12.16 11.57
C GLN A 216 22.54 12.27 10.75
N GLY A 217 22.63 11.56 9.62
CA GLY A 217 23.82 11.53 8.76
C GLY A 217 23.50 11.24 7.32
N LYS A 218 22.91 12.21 6.60
CA LYS A 218 22.43 12.02 5.22
C LYS A 218 23.57 11.71 4.22
N VAL A 219 24.66 12.48 4.30
CA VAL A 219 25.75 12.39 3.32
C VAL A 219 26.58 11.13 3.56
N GLY A 220 26.74 10.31 2.53
CA GLY A 220 27.47 9.05 2.60
C GLY A 220 26.69 7.93 3.30
N PHE A 221 25.39 8.13 3.54
CA PHE A 221 24.52 7.05 4.01
C PHE A 221 24.44 5.95 2.94
N ASP A 222 24.42 4.70 3.38
CA ASP A 222 24.24 3.55 2.49
C ASP A 222 22.76 3.41 2.11
N CYS A 223 22.37 4.02 0.99
CA CYS A 223 20.98 4.04 0.52
C CYS A 223 20.43 2.64 0.21
N SER A 224 21.29 1.66 -0.10
CA SER A 224 20.89 0.27 -0.38
C SER A 224 20.22 -0.42 0.81
N ARG A 225 20.35 0.15 2.02
CA ARG A 225 19.63 -0.32 3.21
C ARG A 225 18.12 -0.13 3.12
N PHE A 226 17.64 0.84 2.34
CA PHE A 226 16.22 1.04 2.09
C PHE A 226 15.70 -0.05 1.13
N ALA A 227 16.32 -0.23 -0.04
CA ALA A 227 16.05 -1.36 -0.93
C ALA A 227 16.07 -2.72 -0.21
N ALA A 228 17.05 -2.96 0.66
CA ALA A 228 17.13 -4.20 1.43
C ALA A 228 15.94 -4.40 2.39
N LEU A 229 15.36 -3.33 2.93
CA LEU A 229 14.15 -3.40 3.75
C LEU A 229 12.91 -3.65 2.89
N ASP A 230 12.81 -3.03 1.69
CA ASP A 230 11.74 -3.33 0.75
C ASP A 230 11.77 -4.80 0.31
N ASP A 231 12.94 -5.31 -0.09
CA ASP A 231 13.18 -6.71 -0.41
C ASP A 231 12.77 -7.64 0.75
N GLU A 232 13.07 -7.25 2.00
CA GLU A 232 12.68 -8.03 3.18
C GLU A 232 11.15 -8.08 3.34
N MET A 233 10.45 -6.96 3.19
CA MET A 233 8.98 -6.90 3.26
C MET A 233 8.33 -7.71 2.13
N GLY A 234 8.88 -7.61 0.91
CA GLY A 234 8.44 -8.38 -0.26
C GLY A 234 8.62 -9.89 -0.05
N ALA A 235 9.81 -10.32 0.38
CA ALA A 235 10.11 -11.73 0.65
C ALA A 235 9.23 -12.30 1.77
N TYR A 236 8.96 -11.51 2.81
CA TYR A 236 8.05 -11.89 3.89
C TYR A 236 6.64 -12.14 3.36
N ARG A 237 6.10 -11.23 2.52
CA ARG A 237 4.80 -11.41 1.86
C ARG A 237 4.78 -12.67 0.98
N ASP A 238 5.79 -12.86 0.15
CA ASP A 238 5.88 -13.97 -0.81
C ASP A 238 5.96 -15.34 -0.14
N ALA A 239 6.57 -15.41 1.06
CA ALA A 239 6.60 -16.64 1.85
C ALA A 239 5.19 -17.19 2.14
N GLY A 240 4.21 -16.32 2.42
CA GLY A 240 2.83 -16.74 2.63
C GLY A 240 2.18 -17.35 1.38
N PHE A 241 2.52 -16.85 0.18
CA PHE A 241 2.06 -17.43 -1.09
C PHE A 241 2.76 -18.75 -1.40
N ALA A 242 4.07 -18.84 -1.14
CA ALA A 242 4.85 -20.06 -1.33
C ALA A 242 4.33 -21.23 -0.47
N GLU A 243 3.79 -20.94 0.72
CA GLU A 243 3.14 -21.91 1.61
C GLU A 243 1.68 -22.22 1.22
N GLY A 244 1.13 -21.56 0.20
CA GLY A 244 -0.25 -21.76 -0.23
C GLY A 244 -1.31 -21.17 0.71
N LEU A 245 -0.93 -20.23 1.58
CA LEU A 245 -1.85 -19.60 2.56
C LEU A 245 -2.79 -18.57 1.93
N GLY A 246 -2.48 -18.12 0.71
CA GLY A 246 -3.32 -17.19 -0.06
C GLY A 246 -3.25 -15.74 0.45
N SER A 247 -4.17 -14.90 -0.05
CA SER A 247 -4.19 -13.46 0.23
C SER A 247 -4.66 -13.08 1.64
N ARG A 248 -5.24 -14.04 2.39
CA ARG A 248 -5.65 -13.88 3.80
C ARG A 248 -4.68 -14.58 4.77
N SER A 249 -3.39 -14.56 4.43
CA SER A 249 -2.32 -15.02 5.32
C SER A 249 -1.86 -13.93 6.28
N THR A 250 -1.24 -14.31 7.40
CA THR A 250 -0.54 -13.36 8.29
C THR A 250 0.40 -12.45 7.50
N GLN A 251 1.19 -13.03 6.59
CA GLN A 251 2.19 -12.29 5.82
C GLN A 251 1.58 -11.28 4.86
N SER A 252 0.58 -11.70 4.08
CA SER A 252 -0.10 -10.83 3.11
C SER A 252 -0.83 -9.68 3.80
N LEU A 253 -1.49 -9.97 4.92
CA LEU A 253 -2.25 -8.96 5.65
C LEU A 253 -1.37 -8.02 6.47
N SER A 254 -0.24 -8.49 7.00
CA SER A 254 0.79 -7.62 7.61
C SER A 254 1.40 -6.66 6.59
N TYR A 255 1.79 -7.14 5.40
CA TYR A 255 2.28 -6.26 4.32
C TYR A 255 1.22 -5.24 3.90
N ARG A 256 -0.05 -5.68 3.76
CA ARG A 256 -1.18 -4.78 3.49
C ARG A 256 -1.37 -3.74 4.60
N ALA A 257 -1.17 -4.12 5.86
CA ALA A 257 -1.27 -3.19 6.99
C ALA A 257 -0.16 -2.13 6.95
N LEU A 258 1.08 -2.51 6.63
CA LEU A 258 2.21 -1.59 6.49
C LEU A 258 1.96 -0.50 5.44
N ARG A 259 1.22 -0.82 4.37
CA ARG A 259 0.79 0.15 3.34
C ARG A 259 -0.30 1.12 3.80
N ARG A 260 -0.88 0.92 4.98
CA ARG A 260 -2.13 1.57 5.44
C ARG A 260 -2.03 2.27 6.78
N LEU A 261 -0.80 2.48 7.23
CA LEU A 261 -0.51 3.33 8.38
C LEU A 261 -0.66 4.80 7.97
N ASN A 262 -0.25 5.73 8.84
CA ASN A 262 -0.20 7.16 8.53
C ASN A 262 0.72 7.48 7.33
N VAL A 263 1.68 6.59 7.05
CA VAL A 263 2.47 6.54 5.82
C VAL A 263 2.38 5.11 5.27
N SER A 264 2.44 4.96 3.94
CA SER A 264 2.67 3.64 3.36
C SER A 264 4.15 3.31 3.53
N VAL A 265 4.48 2.38 4.42
CA VAL A 265 5.89 2.06 4.72
C VAL A 265 6.65 1.61 3.47
N PRO A 266 6.14 0.68 2.63
CA PRO A 266 6.82 0.30 1.39
C PRO A 266 7.05 1.49 0.45
N ASP A 267 6.00 2.24 0.10
CA ASP A 267 6.14 3.38 -0.82
C ASP A 267 7.07 4.48 -0.28
N MET A 268 7.11 4.65 1.05
CA MET A 268 7.98 5.61 1.71
C MET A 268 9.43 5.13 1.80
N VAL A 269 9.69 3.81 1.85
CA VAL A 269 11.05 3.26 1.75
C VAL A 269 11.66 3.66 0.40
N ASP A 270 10.93 3.45 -0.70
CA ASP A 270 11.37 3.84 -2.05
C ASP A 270 11.59 5.35 -2.15
N THR A 271 10.64 6.14 -1.64
CA THR A 271 10.74 7.61 -1.65
C THR A 271 11.99 8.12 -0.91
N VAL A 272 12.30 7.53 0.24
CA VAL A 272 13.47 7.95 1.05
C VAL A 272 14.77 7.42 0.45
N GLU A 273 14.76 6.25 -0.22
CA GLU A 273 15.90 5.75 -0.99
C GLU A 273 16.26 6.69 -2.14
N ASP A 274 15.28 7.13 -2.92
CA ASP A 274 15.48 8.07 -4.02
C ASP A 274 16.07 9.39 -3.48
N GLU A 275 15.51 9.94 -2.40
CA GLU A 275 16.09 11.13 -1.76
C GLU A 275 17.54 10.90 -1.33
N CYS A 276 17.80 9.77 -0.67
CA CYS A 276 19.15 9.41 -0.22
C CYS A 276 20.13 9.37 -1.39
N THR A 277 19.73 8.74 -2.49
CA THR A 277 20.53 8.62 -3.72
C THR A 277 20.83 10.00 -4.28
N PHE A 278 19.81 10.86 -4.44
CA PHE A 278 20.00 12.22 -4.94
C PHE A 278 20.89 13.08 -4.02
N VAL A 279 20.77 12.95 -2.71
CA VAL A 279 21.65 13.65 -1.75
C VAL A 279 23.09 13.19 -1.92
N ASN A 280 23.35 11.89 -2.01
CA ASN A 280 24.69 11.37 -2.19
C ASN A 280 25.31 11.80 -3.53
N GLU A 281 24.54 11.73 -4.62
CA GLU A 281 25.01 12.11 -5.96
C GLU A 281 25.25 13.61 -6.09
N SER A 282 24.38 14.45 -5.51
CA SER A 282 24.51 15.91 -5.60
C SER A 282 25.64 16.47 -4.74
N VAL A 283 25.98 15.81 -3.62
CA VAL A 283 27.06 16.24 -2.71
C VAL A 283 28.42 15.69 -3.14
N ALA A 284 28.47 14.59 -3.89
CA ALA A 284 29.71 14.02 -4.44
C ALA A 284 30.37 14.87 -5.56
N VAL A 285 29.71 15.94 -6.04
CA VAL A 285 30.23 16.85 -7.09
C VAL A 285 30.96 18.07 -6.50
N ARG A 286 31.64 17.95 -5.35
CA ARG A 286 32.49 19.01 -4.79
C ARG A 286 33.96 18.61 -4.71
#